data_AF-A0A2A5D794-F1
#
_entry.id   AF-A0A2A5D794-F1
#
_cell.length_a   1.000
_cell.length_b   1.000
_cell.length_c   1.000
_cell.angle_alpha   90.00
_cell.angle_beta   90.00
_cell.angle_gamma   90.00
#
_symmetry.space_group_name_H-M   'P 1'
#
loop_
_entity.id
_entity.type
_entity.pdbx_description
1 polymer ?
#
loop_
_entity_poly.entity_id
_entity_poly.type
_entity_poly.pdbx_seq_one_letter_code
_entity_poly.pdbx_strand_id
1 'polypeptide(L)'
;MAYRNVGKKAGINLEALRYWGRAIPFTNVLKGGLRLIDYQPSGGGTWDAGRPIDVDENGYPASLLADQHVTFLFASNQAINWPGGTYTLKFDGDGGWNGTSNTNISVANFGPVVSEIEGQIEVSWTPDDGNENIRIVGVNVADPIVNMRLLLPGFAAEAETF
;
A
#
# COMPACT_ATOMS: atom_id res chain seq x y z
N MET A 1 -18.85 35.08 -27.20
CA MET A 1 -18.01 34.37 -26.21
C MET A 1 -18.11 32.88 -26.50
N ALA A 2 -17.05 32.24 -26.97
CA ALA A 2 -17.03 30.82 -27.31
C ALA A 2 -16.17 30.06 -26.28
N TYR A 3 -16.76 29.11 -25.57
CA TYR A 3 -16.04 28.21 -24.67
C TYR A 3 -15.25 27.18 -25.49
N ARG A 4 -13.92 27.24 -25.39
CA ARG A 4 -13.02 26.26 -26.01
C ARG A 4 -12.97 25.03 -25.10
N ASN A 5 -13.62 23.95 -25.52
CA ASN A 5 -13.48 22.66 -24.86
C ASN A 5 -12.10 22.08 -25.24
N VAL A 6 -11.10 22.28 -24.38
CA VAL A 6 -9.77 21.66 -24.53
C VAL A 6 -9.93 20.21 -24.10
N GLY A 7 -10.44 19.39 -25.02
CA GLY A 7 -10.72 17.99 -24.78
C GLY A 7 -9.48 17.25 -24.32
N LYS A 8 -9.39 16.99 -23.01
CA LYS A 8 -8.50 15.96 -22.49
C LYS A 8 -9.06 14.63 -22.99
N LYS A 9 -8.45 14.11 -24.05
CA LYS A 9 -8.71 12.75 -24.51
C LYS A 9 -8.07 11.80 -23.50
N ALA A 10 -8.84 11.37 -22.50
CA ALA A 10 -8.47 10.23 -21.68
C ALA A 10 -8.97 8.98 -22.40
N GLY A 11 -8.06 8.31 -23.11
CA GLY A 11 -8.30 6.95 -23.57
C GLY A 11 -7.89 5.99 -22.45
N ILE A 12 -8.86 5.38 -21.78
CA ILE A 12 -8.57 4.28 -20.86
C ILE A 12 -8.75 2.98 -21.63
N ASN A 13 -7.70 2.15 -21.68
CA ASN A 13 -7.93 0.73 -21.98
C ASN A 13 -8.61 0.16 -20.74
N LEU A 14 -9.91 -0.11 -20.83
CA LEU A 14 -10.63 -0.89 -19.83
C LEU A 14 -10.22 -2.35 -19.99
N GLU A 15 -9.03 -2.69 -19.52
CA GLU A 15 -8.84 -4.04 -19.02
C GLU A 15 -9.69 -4.14 -17.74
N ALA A 16 -10.51 -5.18 -17.63
CA ALA A 16 -11.25 -5.41 -16.40
C ALA A 16 -10.24 -5.49 -15.25
N LEU A 17 -10.43 -4.69 -14.20
CA LEU A 17 -9.70 -4.82 -12.94
C LEU A 17 -9.94 -6.23 -12.40
N ARG A 18 -9.04 -7.14 -12.75
CA ARG A 18 -8.97 -8.48 -12.21
C ARG A 18 -7.94 -8.45 -11.10
N TYR A 19 -7.98 -9.46 -10.22
CA TYR A 19 -6.91 -9.79 -9.27
C TYR A 19 -5.51 -9.93 -9.93
N TRP A 20 -5.43 -9.87 -11.26
CA TRP A 20 -4.26 -10.02 -12.11
C TRP A 20 -4.30 -9.00 -13.26
N GLY A 21 -3.20 -8.30 -13.51
CA GLY A 21 -3.04 -7.39 -14.65
C GLY A 21 -1.57 -6.98 -14.84
N ARG A 22 -1.16 -6.72 -16.08
CA ARG A 22 0.23 -6.34 -16.43
C ARG A 22 0.48 -4.84 -16.46
N ALA A 23 -0.57 -4.04 -16.38
CA ALA A 23 -0.48 -2.60 -16.29
C ALA A 23 -0.40 -2.17 -14.82
N ILE A 24 0.40 -1.16 -14.52
CA ILE A 24 0.29 -0.38 -13.28
C ILE A 24 -0.58 0.84 -13.63
N PRO A 25 -1.91 0.77 -13.46
CA PRO A 25 -2.81 1.80 -13.98
C PRO A 25 -2.77 3.12 -13.18
N PHE A 26 -2.14 3.13 -12.00
CA PHE A 26 -2.19 4.24 -11.06
C PHE A 26 -0.83 4.59 -10.46
N THR A 27 -0.61 5.88 -10.22
CA THR A 27 0.51 6.40 -9.42
C THR A 27 0.39 6.06 -7.94
N ASN A 28 -0.83 5.85 -7.43
CA ASN A 28 -1.05 5.22 -6.12
C ASN A 28 -1.46 3.76 -6.32
N VAL A 29 -0.55 2.86 -5.98
CA VAL A 29 -0.72 1.41 -6.14
C VAL A 29 -1.89 0.86 -5.30
N LEU A 30 -2.16 1.46 -4.14
CA LEU A 30 -3.22 1.01 -3.24
C LEU A 30 -4.64 1.32 -3.78
N LYS A 31 -4.78 2.25 -4.72
CA LYS A 31 -6.04 2.51 -5.45
C LYS A 31 -6.37 1.44 -6.50
N GLY A 32 -5.46 0.48 -6.74
CA GLY A 32 -5.65 -0.65 -7.66
C GLY A 32 -6.67 -1.70 -7.21
N GLY A 33 -7.38 -1.51 -6.10
CA GLY A 33 -8.40 -2.45 -5.62
C GLY A 33 -7.82 -3.67 -4.92
N LEU A 34 -6.72 -3.50 -4.18
CA LEU A 34 -6.09 -4.58 -3.43
C LEU A 34 -6.97 -4.95 -2.23
N ARG A 35 -7.41 -6.21 -2.19
CA ARG A 35 -8.14 -6.78 -1.06
C ARG A 35 -7.25 -6.75 0.19
N LEU A 36 -7.81 -6.36 1.33
CA LEU A 36 -7.17 -6.54 2.64
C LEU A 36 -7.08 -8.03 2.97
N ILE A 37 -5.90 -8.50 3.34
CA ILE A 37 -5.64 -9.91 3.64
C ILE A 37 -5.33 -10.06 5.13
N ASP A 38 -6.00 -11.00 5.78
CA ASP A 38 -5.73 -11.38 7.17
C ASP A 38 -4.47 -12.25 7.23
N TYR A 39 -3.42 -11.75 7.87
CA TYR A 39 -2.20 -12.51 8.11
C TYR A 39 -2.04 -12.81 9.60
N GLN A 40 -1.86 -14.09 9.92
CA GLN A 40 -1.61 -14.54 11.28
C GLN A 40 -0.12 -14.84 11.46
N PRO A 41 0.66 -14.03 12.21
CA PRO A 41 2.09 -14.24 12.32
C PRO A 41 2.50 -15.45 13.17
N SER A 42 1.69 -15.88 14.16
CA SER A 42 1.99 -17.08 14.93
C SER A 42 1.97 -18.37 14.09
N GLY A 43 2.56 -19.44 14.62
CA GLY A 43 2.55 -20.76 13.98
C GLY A 43 3.35 -20.85 12.67
N GLY A 44 4.23 -19.88 12.40
CA GLY A 44 5.03 -19.84 11.17
C GLY A 44 4.42 -19.00 10.05
N GLY A 45 3.33 -18.27 10.31
CA GLY A 45 2.71 -17.37 9.33
C GLY A 45 1.60 -18.04 8.53
N THR A 46 0.34 -17.76 8.85
CA THR A 46 -0.81 -18.18 8.04
C THR A 46 -1.28 -17.02 7.18
N TRP A 47 -1.24 -17.23 5.86
CA TRP A 47 -1.75 -16.28 4.87
C TRP A 47 -3.25 -16.46 4.66
N ASP A 48 -3.99 -15.36 4.68
CA ASP A 48 -5.44 -15.31 4.48
C ASP A 48 -6.20 -16.29 5.39
N ALA A 49 -5.98 -16.17 6.72
CA ALA A 49 -6.58 -17.06 7.70
C ALA A 49 -8.12 -16.92 7.83
N GLY A 50 -8.72 -16.03 7.04
CA GLY A 50 -10.17 -15.88 6.90
C GLY A 50 -10.85 -15.24 8.10
N ARG A 51 -10.08 -14.66 9.04
CA ARG A 51 -10.64 -13.93 10.18
C ARG A 51 -11.14 -12.56 9.69
N PRO A 52 -12.21 -12.03 10.29
CA PRO A 52 -12.71 -10.72 9.91
C PRO A 52 -11.64 -9.64 10.16
N ILE A 53 -11.60 -8.66 9.26
CA ILE A 53 -10.79 -7.45 9.41
C ILE A 53 -11.76 -6.32 9.73
N ASP A 54 -11.57 -5.70 10.89
CA ASP A 54 -12.35 -4.56 11.30
C ASP A 54 -11.86 -3.30 10.58
N VAL A 55 -12.74 -2.66 9.83
CA VAL A 55 -12.42 -1.48 9.02
C VAL A 55 -13.37 -0.32 9.34
N ASP A 56 -12.86 0.90 9.21
CA ASP A 56 -13.65 2.11 9.33
C ASP A 56 -14.54 2.35 8.10
N GLU A 57 -15.28 3.46 8.10
CA GLU A 57 -16.16 3.88 7.00
C GLU A 57 -15.43 4.10 5.67
N ASN A 58 -14.11 4.29 5.70
CA ASN A 58 -13.25 4.52 4.55
C ASN A 58 -12.50 3.25 4.11
N GLY A 59 -12.68 2.13 4.82
CA GLY A 59 -12.06 0.85 4.52
C GLY A 59 -10.65 0.68 5.08
N TYR A 60 -10.21 1.53 6.01
CA TYR A 60 -8.92 1.39 6.71
C TYR A 60 -9.07 0.58 8.00
N PRO A 61 -8.07 -0.23 8.40
CA PRO A 61 -8.14 -1.01 9.64
C PRO A 61 -8.37 -0.14 10.88
N ALA A 62 -9.49 -0.36 11.57
CA ALA A 62 -9.87 0.36 12.77
C ALA A 62 -9.41 -0.35 14.05
N SER A 63 -9.28 -1.67 14.00
CA SER A 63 -8.71 -2.49 15.07
C SER A 63 -8.13 -3.79 14.52
N LEU A 64 -7.28 -4.44 15.32
CA LEU A 64 -6.71 -5.75 15.00
C LEU A 64 -7.05 -6.74 16.11
N LEU A 65 -7.37 -7.97 15.73
CA LEU A 65 -7.39 -9.09 16.67
C LEU A 65 -5.99 -9.35 17.22
N ALA A 66 -5.91 -10.02 18.36
CA ALA A 66 -4.63 -10.55 18.83
C ALA A 66 -4.02 -11.44 17.75
N ASP A 67 -2.71 -11.26 17.48
CA ASP A 67 -2.00 -12.05 16.46
C ASP A 67 -2.62 -11.90 15.05
N GLN A 68 -2.94 -10.66 14.67
CA GLN A 68 -3.44 -10.31 13.34
C GLN A 68 -2.67 -9.13 12.77
N HIS A 69 -2.21 -9.29 11.53
CA HIS A 69 -1.75 -8.19 10.70
C HIS A 69 -2.68 -8.05 9.50
N VAL A 70 -2.93 -6.81 9.06
CA VAL A 70 -3.65 -6.54 7.82
C VAL A 70 -2.64 -6.33 6.71
N THR A 71 -2.71 -7.15 5.67
CA THR A 71 -1.75 -7.15 4.57
C THR A 71 -2.33 -6.53 3.31
N PHE A 72 -1.59 -5.60 2.73
CA PHE A 72 -1.78 -5.03 1.40
C PHE A 72 -0.75 -5.65 0.47
N LEU A 73 -1.16 -6.71 -0.26
CA LEU A 73 -0.33 -7.33 -1.30
C LEU A 73 -0.44 -6.48 -2.57
N PHE A 74 0.66 -5.91 -3.06
CA PHE A 74 0.60 -5.02 -4.22
C PHE A 74 1.33 -5.55 -5.45
N ALA A 75 2.29 -6.44 -5.29
CA ALA A 75 2.89 -7.19 -6.39
C ALA A 75 2.93 -8.68 -6.05
N SER A 76 2.73 -9.53 -7.05
CA SER A 76 2.71 -10.98 -6.87
C SER A 76 3.15 -11.70 -8.14
N ASN A 77 3.97 -12.74 -8.00
CA ASN A 77 4.37 -13.72 -9.04
C ASN A 77 4.98 -13.16 -10.34
N GLN A 78 5.13 -11.83 -10.48
CA GLN A 78 5.76 -11.10 -11.59
C GLN A 78 6.19 -9.69 -11.14
N ALA A 79 6.65 -9.56 -9.89
CA ALA A 79 7.11 -8.29 -9.38
C ALA A 79 8.24 -7.72 -10.24
N ILE A 80 9.00 -8.57 -10.94
CA ILE A 80 10.04 -8.25 -11.91
C ILE A 80 9.63 -7.27 -13.02
N ASN A 81 8.34 -7.14 -13.30
CA ASN A 81 7.81 -6.18 -14.28
C ASN A 81 7.54 -4.78 -13.69
N TRP A 82 7.69 -4.60 -12.39
CA TRP A 82 7.55 -3.32 -11.72
C TRP A 82 8.81 -2.48 -11.87
N PRO A 83 8.72 -1.14 -11.82
CA PRO A 83 9.90 -0.29 -11.85
C PRO A 83 10.72 -0.47 -10.57
N GLY A 84 12.00 -0.81 -10.70
CA GLY A 84 12.92 -0.76 -9.56
C GLY A 84 13.25 0.67 -9.16
N GLY A 85 13.58 0.87 -7.89
CA GLY A 85 13.96 2.17 -7.35
C GLY A 85 13.38 2.45 -5.97
N THR A 86 13.37 3.73 -5.58
CA THR A 86 12.82 4.17 -4.29
C THR A 86 11.33 4.43 -4.44
N TYR A 87 10.53 3.64 -3.75
CA TYR A 87 9.09 3.86 -3.59
C TYR A 87 8.86 4.71 -2.34
N THR A 88 7.81 5.53 -2.38
CA THR A 88 7.42 6.37 -1.26
C THR A 88 6.03 5.97 -0.80
N LEU A 89 5.93 5.41 0.39
CA LEU A 89 4.66 5.20 1.09
C LEU A 89 4.36 6.47 1.89
N LYS A 90 3.31 7.19 1.53
CA LYS A 90 2.74 8.29 2.32
C LYS A 90 1.48 7.81 3.05
N PHE A 91 1.26 8.28 4.25
CA PHE A 91 0.09 7.94 5.07
C PHE A 91 -0.14 9.05 6.10
N ASP A 92 -1.36 9.10 6.63
CA ASP A 92 -1.68 9.96 7.77
C ASP A 92 -1.89 9.07 9.00
N GLY A 93 -1.62 9.64 10.19
CA GLY A 93 -1.65 8.93 11.46
C GLY A 93 -0.31 8.27 11.81
N ASP A 94 0.03 8.26 13.09
CA ASP A 94 1.23 7.62 13.64
C ASP A 94 1.09 6.09 13.57
N GLY A 95 -0.09 5.58 13.91
CA GLY A 95 -0.31 4.16 14.11
C GLY A 95 0.37 3.61 15.36
N GLY A 96 1.52 4.14 15.81
CA GLY A 96 2.30 3.81 17.01
C GLY A 96 3.67 3.19 16.68
N TRP A 97 4.69 3.37 17.53
CA TRP A 97 5.98 2.66 17.41
C TRP A 97 5.82 1.16 17.68
N ASN A 98 6.30 0.31 16.77
CA ASN A 98 6.13 -1.16 16.85
C ASN A 98 7.37 -1.93 17.33
N GLY A 99 8.41 -1.23 17.79
CA GLY A 99 9.69 -1.83 18.19
C GLY A 99 10.73 -1.91 17.06
N THR A 100 10.30 -1.81 15.80
CA THR A 100 11.15 -1.94 14.60
C THR A 100 10.98 -0.81 13.58
N SER A 101 9.89 -0.06 13.65
CA SER A 101 9.55 1.10 12.82
C SER A 101 8.87 2.15 13.71
N ASN A 102 8.99 3.42 13.33
CA ASN A 102 8.34 4.58 13.95
C ASN A 102 6.83 4.61 13.73
N THR A 103 6.28 3.64 13.00
CA THR A 103 4.86 3.46 12.79
C THR A 103 4.47 1.98 12.92
N ASN A 104 3.18 1.71 13.01
CA ASN A 104 2.63 0.36 13.02
C ASN A 104 2.51 -0.24 11.61
N ILE A 105 3.40 0.17 10.69
CA ILE A 105 3.52 -0.34 9.34
C ILE A 105 4.79 -1.19 9.23
N SER A 106 4.69 -2.36 8.61
CA SER A 106 5.83 -3.20 8.25
C SER A 106 5.95 -3.31 6.73
N VAL A 107 7.16 -3.07 6.24
CA VAL A 107 7.56 -3.20 4.83
C VAL A 107 8.62 -4.29 4.62
N ALA A 108 8.74 -5.23 5.57
CA ALA A 108 9.80 -6.23 5.58
C ALA A 108 9.78 -7.17 4.35
N ASN A 109 8.61 -7.38 3.75
CA ASN A 109 8.42 -8.18 2.54
C ASN A 109 8.48 -7.34 1.24
N PHE A 110 8.91 -6.08 1.33
CA PHE A 110 9.03 -5.20 0.18
C PHE A 110 10.51 -4.90 -0.11
N GLY A 111 11.23 -4.30 0.83
CA GLY A 111 12.64 -3.95 0.64
C GLY A 111 13.21 -3.18 1.82
N PRO A 112 14.51 -2.85 1.79
CA PRO A 112 15.14 -2.01 2.82
C PRO A 112 14.51 -0.61 2.88
N VAL A 113 14.19 -0.19 4.10
CA VAL A 113 13.82 1.21 4.40
C VAL A 113 15.05 2.09 4.21
N VAL A 114 14.92 3.14 3.39
CA VAL A 114 15.99 4.14 3.16
C VAL A 114 15.77 5.42 3.95
N SER A 115 14.52 5.76 4.23
CA SER A 115 14.12 6.91 5.05
C SER A 115 12.78 6.61 5.71
N GLU A 116 12.63 7.07 6.95
CA GLU A 116 11.38 6.98 7.69
C GLU A 116 11.21 8.25 8.52
N ILE A 117 10.21 9.04 8.14
CA ILE A 117 9.79 10.26 8.83
C ILE A 117 8.28 10.15 9.10
N GLU A 118 7.75 11.08 9.89
CA GLU A 118 6.32 11.12 10.17
C GLU A 118 5.50 11.16 8.86
N GLY A 119 4.55 10.23 8.74
CA GLY A 119 3.67 10.10 7.57
C GLY A 119 4.34 9.63 6.27
N GLN A 120 5.62 9.24 6.29
CA GLN A 120 6.33 8.80 5.10
C GLN A 120 7.41 7.76 5.35
N ILE A 121 7.33 6.65 4.62
CA ILE A 121 8.37 5.62 4.52
C ILE A 121 8.88 5.56 3.08
N GLU A 122 10.19 5.61 2.90
CA GLU A 122 10.84 5.35 1.62
C GLU A 122 11.48 3.97 1.64
N VAL A 123 11.19 3.17 0.61
CA VAL A 123 11.69 1.80 0.46
C VAL A 123 12.44 1.69 -0.85
N SER A 124 13.71 1.26 -0.79
CA SER A 124 14.44 0.92 -2.01
C SER A 124 14.14 -0.53 -2.37
N TRP A 125 13.67 -0.76 -3.59
CA TRP A 125 13.30 -2.10 -4.02
C TRP A 125 13.91 -2.44 -5.38
N THR A 126 14.46 -3.65 -5.45
CA THR A 126 14.88 -4.33 -6.67
C THR A 126 13.84 -5.40 -6.99
N PRO A 127 13.09 -5.26 -8.09
CA PRO A 127 12.05 -6.20 -8.47
C PRO A 127 12.53 -7.65 -8.61
N ASP A 128 11.75 -8.59 -8.09
CA ASP A 128 11.98 -10.03 -8.20
C ASP A 128 10.67 -10.80 -8.49
N ASP A 129 10.64 -12.13 -8.37
CA ASP A 129 9.41 -12.91 -8.60
C ASP A 129 8.58 -13.12 -7.31
N GLY A 130 8.73 -12.22 -6.34
CA GLY A 130 8.15 -12.30 -5.01
C GLY A 130 6.68 -11.89 -4.89
N ASN A 131 6.28 -11.72 -3.62
CA ASN A 131 4.95 -11.30 -3.18
C ASN A 131 5.11 -10.12 -2.23
N GLU A 132 5.17 -8.94 -2.80
CA GLU A 132 5.54 -7.71 -2.14
C GLU A 132 4.31 -7.11 -1.50
N ASN A 133 4.45 -6.86 -0.20
CA ASN A 133 3.35 -6.43 0.62
C ASN A 133 3.78 -5.45 1.69
N ILE A 134 2.81 -4.65 2.08
CA ILE A 134 2.87 -3.75 3.23
C ILE A 134 1.89 -4.31 4.26
N ARG A 135 2.27 -4.32 5.53
CA ARG A 135 1.40 -4.79 6.61
C ARG A 135 1.15 -3.69 7.62
N ILE A 136 -0.10 -3.56 8.07
CA ILE A 136 -0.41 -2.89 9.33
C ILE A 136 -0.32 -3.95 10.43
N VAL A 137 0.59 -3.73 11.38
CA VAL A 137 0.92 -4.67 12.46
C VAL A 137 0.39 -4.23 13.83
N GLY A 138 -0.18 -3.04 13.90
CA GLY A 138 -0.85 -2.47 15.07
C GLY A 138 -1.76 -1.32 14.65
N VAL A 139 -2.70 -0.95 15.53
CA VAL A 139 -3.56 0.23 15.30
C VAL A 139 -3.62 1.04 16.59
N ASN A 140 -3.27 2.32 16.50
CA ASN A 140 -3.59 3.30 17.51
C ASN A 140 -5.00 3.82 17.25
N VAL A 141 -5.99 3.39 18.05
CA VAL A 141 -7.40 3.78 17.86
C VAL A 141 -7.60 5.30 18.01
N ALA A 142 -6.72 5.99 18.74
CA ALA A 142 -6.78 7.46 18.87
C ALA A 142 -6.19 8.21 17.66
N ASP A 143 -5.37 7.54 16.84
CA ASP A 143 -4.74 8.09 15.64
C ASP A 143 -4.45 6.97 14.62
N PRO A 144 -5.50 6.46 13.94
CA PRO A 144 -5.37 5.30 13.06
C PRO A 144 -4.66 5.67 11.75
N ILE A 145 -3.97 4.67 11.17
CA ILE A 145 -3.31 4.84 9.87
C ILE A 145 -4.36 4.91 8.76
N VAL A 146 -4.40 6.04 8.05
CA VAL A 146 -5.34 6.30 6.95
C VAL A 146 -4.63 6.94 5.75
N ASN A 147 -5.37 7.15 4.65
CA ASN A 147 -4.89 7.83 3.43
C ASN A 147 -3.58 7.27 2.85
N MET A 148 -3.35 5.97 3.02
CA MET A 148 -2.15 5.30 2.53
C MET A 148 -2.03 5.42 1.00
N ARG A 149 -0.85 5.83 0.56
CA ARG A 149 -0.48 6.02 -0.85
C ARG A 149 0.91 5.45 -1.09
N LEU A 150 1.01 4.38 -1.86
CA LEU A 150 2.30 3.86 -2.32
C LEU A 150 2.60 4.43 -3.71
N LEU A 151 3.63 5.28 -3.78
CA LEU A 151 4.04 5.99 -4.98
C LEU A 151 5.21 5.28 -5.66
N LEU A 152 5.13 5.17 -6.99
CA LEU A 152 6.20 4.63 -7.82
C LEU A 152 7.48 5.48 -7.75
N PRO A 153 8.65 4.89 -8.07
CA PRO A 153 9.88 5.64 -8.22
C PRO A 153 9.73 6.85 -9.15
N GLY A 154 10.15 8.02 -8.66
CA GLY A 154 10.07 9.29 -9.39
C GLY A 154 8.76 10.07 -9.23
N PHE A 155 7.72 9.51 -8.61
CA PHE A 155 6.40 10.16 -8.48
C PHE A 155 6.13 10.80 -7.11
N ALA A 156 7.12 10.80 -6.19
CA ALA A 156 6.96 11.31 -4.83
C ALA A 156 6.54 12.81 -4.76
N ALA A 157 7.01 13.62 -5.72
CA ALA A 157 6.73 15.05 -5.80
C ALA A 157 5.35 15.38 -6.42
N GLU A 158 4.77 14.47 -7.21
CA GLU A 158 3.52 14.73 -7.93
C GLU A 158 2.28 14.47 -7.06
N ALA A 159 2.43 13.76 -5.94
CA ALA A 159 1.32 13.36 -5.08
C ALA A 159 0.75 14.47 -4.16
N GLU A 160 1.32 15.66 -4.15
CA GLU A 160 0.78 16.81 -3.38
C GLU A 160 -0.30 17.62 -4.14
N THR A 161 -0.55 17.30 -5.41
CA THR A 161 -1.42 18.11 -6.29
C THR A 161 -2.67 17.41 -6.82
N PHE A 162 -3.06 16.26 -6.24
CA PHE A 162 -4.27 15.52 -6.63
C PHE A 162 -5.30 15.40 -5.50
#